data_AF-T0REF4-F1
#
_entry.id   AF-T0REF4-F1
#
_cell.length_a   1.000
_cell.length_b   1.000
_cell.length_c   1.000
_cell.angle_alpha   90.00
_cell.angle_beta   90.00
_cell.angle_gamma   90.00
#
_symmetry.space_group_name_H-M   'P 1'
#
loop_
_entity.id
_entity.type
_entity.pdbx_description
1 polymer ?
#
loop_
_entity_poly.entity_id
_entity_poly.type
_entity_poly.pdbx_seq_one_letter_code
_entity_poly.pdbx_strand_id
1 'polypeptide(L)'
;MIELSKKEQVYFKICDSVLYYELIKGHMKWSLSDISKHSGVTRSLIYYYMGKEKEQILQEAVLFMLELFFNSNHDRKMGVEERMHMILTKVKEMPHVFLFYVSERIKDSEYGEIIRKAEQELFLYLERELKLDKTEVMKLFLMELGACAFQLNPDDAYTFFRLR
;
A
#
# COMPACT_ATOMS: atom_id res chain seq x y z
N MET A 1 -11.69 -9.96 11.42
CA MET A 1 -11.11 -10.09 10.07
C MET A 1 -12.18 -9.77 9.06
N ILE A 2 -11.97 -8.76 8.21
CA ILE A 2 -12.78 -8.60 7.00
C ILE A 2 -12.15 -9.53 5.97
N GLU A 3 -12.84 -10.61 5.64
CA GLU A 3 -12.39 -11.56 4.63
C GLU A 3 -12.51 -10.90 3.25
N LEU A 4 -11.38 -10.72 2.54
CA LEU A 4 -11.41 -10.17 1.19
C LEU A 4 -12.26 -11.06 0.29
N SER A 5 -13.15 -10.45 -0.48
CA SER A 5 -13.89 -11.15 -1.52
C SER A 5 -12.92 -11.80 -2.52
N LYS A 6 -13.37 -12.86 -3.18
CA LYS A 6 -12.57 -13.55 -4.21
C LYS A 6 -12.08 -12.58 -5.31
N LYS A 7 -12.86 -11.54 -5.61
CA LYS A 7 -12.49 -10.48 -6.56
C LYS A 7 -11.31 -9.65 -6.04
N GLU A 8 -11.40 -9.19 -4.79
CA GLU A 8 -10.34 -8.41 -4.15
C GLU A 8 -9.05 -9.22 -4.02
N GLN A 9 -9.12 -10.50 -3.68
CA GLN A 9 -7.94 -11.37 -3.63
C GLN A 9 -7.25 -11.52 -4.99
N VAL A 10 -8.00 -11.60 -6.09
CA VAL A 10 -7.42 -11.64 -7.44
C VAL A 10 -6.78 -10.30 -7.77
N TYR A 11 -7.49 -9.20 -7.54
CA TYR A 11 -7.01 -7.85 -7.79
C TYR A 11 -5.70 -7.59 -7.05
N PHE A 12 -5.67 -7.95 -5.77
CA PHE A 12 -4.52 -7.86 -4.89
C PHE A 12 -3.28 -8.61 -5.42
N LYS A 13 -3.45 -9.86 -5.86
CA LYS A 13 -2.35 -10.66 -6.46
C LYS A 13 -1.79 -10.01 -7.72
N ILE A 14 -2.64 -9.35 -8.52
CA ILE A 14 -2.19 -8.64 -9.71
C ILE A 14 -1.37 -7.42 -9.30
N CYS A 15 -1.87 -6.60 -8.37
CA CYS A 15 -1.17 -5.40 -7.89
C CYS A 15 0.21 -5.74 -7.28
N ASP A 16 0.29 -6.72 -6.39
CA ASP A 16 1.57 -7.15 -5.79
C ASP A 16 2.58 -7.56 -6.87
N SER A 17 2.11 -8.31 -7.87
CA SER A 17 2.91 -8.78 -8.99
C SER A 17 3.41 -7.65 -9.89
N VAL A 18 2.57 -6.64 -10.13
CA VAL A 18 2.95 -5.43 -10.88
C VAL A 18 4.04 -4.68 -10.13
N LEU A 19 3.86 -4.40 -8.84
CA LEU A 19 4.85 -3.69 -8.03
C LEU A 19 6.17 -4.45 -7.92
N TYR A 20 6.11 -5.78 -7.75
CA TYR A 20 7.30 -6.64 -7.76
C TYR A 20 8.13 -6.45 -9.02
N TYR A 21 7.51 -6.53 -10.19
CA TYR A 21 8.25 -6.41 -11.44
C TYR A 21 8.65 -4.97 -11.76
N GLU A 22 7.88 -3.99 -11.30
CA GLU A 22 8.26 -2.58 -11.40
C GLU A 22 9.55 -2.30 -10.61
N LEU A 23 9.70 -2.92 -9.42
CA LEU A 23 10.92 -2.89 -8.61
C LEU A 23 12.09 -3.63 -9.28
N ILE A 24 11.86 -4.85 -9.76
CA ILE A 24 12.94 -5.74 -10.23
C ILE A 24 13.40 -5.41 -11.65
N LYS A 25 12.47 -5.11 -12.56
CA LYS A 25 12.80 -4.83 -13.97
C LYS A 25 12.91 -3.34 -14.26
N GLY A 26 12.31 -2.50 -13.43
CA GLY A 26 12.23 -1.06 -13.64
C GLY A 26 11.05 -0.65 -14.50
N HIS A 27 10.92 0.67 -14.66
CA HIS A 27 9.69 1.30 -15.09
C HIS A 27 9.09 0.74 -16.37
N MET A 28 7.92 0.10 -16.26
CA MET A 28 7.21 -0.53 -17.37
C MET A 28 8.11 -1.46 -18.23
N LYS A 29 9.10 -2.14 -17.67
CA LYS A 29 9.95 -3.11 -18.40
C LYS A 29 9.46 -4.55 -18.30
N TRP A 30 8.34 -4.77 -17.62
CA TRP A 30 7.69 -6.07 -17.47
C TRP A 30 6.67 -6.37 -18.56
N SER A 31 6.23 -7.62 -18.67
CA SER A 31 5.21 -8.07 -19.60
C SER A 31 4.02 -8.63 -18.85
N LEU A 32 2.85 -8.70 -19.50
CA LEU A 32 1.69 -9.39 -18.90
C LEU A 32 1.92 -10.87 -18.68
N SER A 33 2.83 -11.49 -19.43
CA SER A 33 3.30 -12.85 -19.18
C SER A 33 3.99 -12.96 -17.82
N ASP A 34 4.82 -11.97 -17.48
CA ASP A 34 5.48 -11.90 -16.17
C ASP A 34 4.44 -11.78 -15.06
N ILE A 35 3.53 -10.81 -15.18
CA ILE A 35 2.48 -10.56 -14.17
C ILE A 35 1.60 -11.79 -13.99
N SER A 36 1.19 -12.43 -15.08
CA SER A 36 0.34 -13.62 -15.08
C SER A 36 1.02 -14.82 -14.42
N LYS A 37 2.30 -15.06 -14.74
CA LYS A 37 3.07 -16.16 -14.16
C LYS A 37 3.28 -15.99 -12.66
N HIS A 38 3.59 -14.77 -12.21
CA HIS A 38 3.88 -14.49 -10.81
C HIS A 38 2.61 -14.40 -9.95
N SER A 39 1.54 -13.77 -10.44
CA SER A 39 0.27 -13.67 -9.70
C SER A 39 -0.56 -14.96 -9.71
N GLY A 40 -0.30 -15.86 -10.67
CA GLY A 40 -1.14 -17.03 -10.95
C GLY A 40 -2.48 -16.66 -11.60
N VAL A 41 -2.64 -15.42 -12.07
CA VAL A 41 -3.86 -14.91 -12.71
C VAL A 41 -3.72 -14.93 -14.22
N THR A 42 -4.76 -15.35 -14.95
CA THR A 42 -4.71 -15.38 -16.42
C THR A 42 -4.68 -13.98 -17.02
N ARG A 43 -4.03 -13.81 -18.18
CA ARG A 43 -3.97 -12.50 -18.87
C ARG A 43 -5.35 -11.91 -19.17
N SER A 44 -6.32 -12.75 -19.54
CA SER A 44 -7.69 -12.32 -19.79
C SER A 44 -8.34 -11.73 -18.54
N LEU A 45 -8.06 -12.30 -17.37
CA LEU A 45 -8.59 -11.80 -16.10
C LEU A 45 -7.86 -10.54 -15.63
N ILE A 46 -6.56 -10.43 -15.91
CA ILE A 46 -5.80 -9.18 -15.71
C ILE A 46 -6.43 -8.06 -16.54
N TYR A 47 -6.69 -8.29 -17.84
CA TYR A 47 -7.34 -7.30 -18.69
C TYR A 47 -8.74 -6.90 -18.22
N TYR A 48 -9.50 -7.86 -17.71
CA TYR A 48 -10.83 -7.62 -17.19
C TYR A 48 -10.82 -6.69 -15.97
N TYR A 49 -9.84 -6.85 -15.08
CA TYR A 49 -9.78 -6.07 -13.84
C TYR A 49 -8.98 -4.76 -13.94
N MET A 50 -7.90 -4.75 -14.72
CA MET A 50 -6.92 -3.66 -14.71
C MET A 50 -6.90 -2.84 -16.02
N GLY A 51 -7.65 -3.27 -17.04
CA GLY A 51 -7.54 -2.70 -18.38
C GLY A 51 -6.40 -3.29 -19.20
N LYS A 52 -6.19 -2.75 -20.41
CA LYS A 52 -5.28 -3.34 -21.42
C LYS A 52 -3.91 -2.66 -21.48
N GLU A 53 -3.85 -1.39 -21.12
CA GLU A 53 -2.64 -0.59 -21.23
C GLU A 53 -1.77 -0.74 -19.99
N LYS A 54 -0.46 -0.93 -20.16
CA LYS A 54 0.45 -1.18 -19.04
C LYS A 54 0.52 -0.01 -18.06
N GLU A 55 0.46 1.20 -18.58
CA GLU A 55 0.45 2.43 -17.80
C GLU A 55 -0.78 2.49 -16.89
N GLN A 56 -1.96 2.17 -17.45
CA GLN A 56 -3.20 2.04 -16.68
C GLN A 56 -3.06 0.98 -15.59
N ILE A 57 -2.54 -0.22 -15.93
CA ILE A 57 -2.37 -1.31 -14.97
C ILE A 57 -1.44 -0.90 -13.81
N LEU A 58 -0.35 -0.20 -14.12
CA LEU A 58 0.59 0.29 -13.12
C LEU A 58 -0.05 1.37 -12.24
N GLN A 59 -0.72 2.34 -12.84
CA GLN A 59 -1.41 3.41 -12.14
C GLN A 59 -2.46 2.84 -11.17
N GLU A 60 -3.29 1.91 -11.63
CA GLU A 60 -4.27 1.20 -10.79
C GLU A 60 -3.60 0.47 -9.63
N ALA A 61 -2.49 -0.23 -9.88
CA ALA A 61 -1.75 -0.92 -8.83
C ALA A 61 -1.17 0.05 -7.78
N VAL A 62 -0.68 1.23 -8.21
CA VAL A 62 -0.17 2.27 -7.31
C VAL A 62 -1.29 2.93 -6.52
N LEU A 63 -2.41 3.27 -7.15
CA LEU A 63 -3.55 3.89 -6.44
C LEU A 63 -4.16 2.93 -5.42
N PHE A 64 -4.37 1.67 -5.80
CA PHE A 64 -4.85 0.64 -4.89
C PHE A 64 -3.88 0.41 -3.73
N MET A 65 -2.57 0.45 -4.01
CA MET A 65 -1.54 0.40 -2.96
C MET A 65 -1.70 1.54 -1.96
N LEU A 66 -1.82 2.78 -2.46
CA LEU A 66 -1.91 3.96 -1.60
C LEU A 66 -3.18 3.94 -0.76
N GLU A 67 -4.28 3.50 -1.34
CA GLU A 67 -5.53 3.29 -0.61
C GLU A 67 -5.35 2.28 0.54
N LEU A 68 -4.73 1.14 0.28
CA LEU A 68 -4.47 0.12 1.30
C LEU A 68 -3.50 0.59 2.38
N PHE A 69 -2.44 1.29 2.00
CA PHE A 69 -1.37 1.68 2.91
C PHE A 69 -1.74 2.91 3.74
N PHE A 70 -2.45 3.87 3.15
CA PHE A 70 -2.81 5.12 3.83
C PHE A 70 -4.26 5.18 4.30
N ASN A 71 -5.09 4.18 3.97
CA ASN A 71 -6.53 4.14 4.29
C ASN A 71 -7.26 5.40 3.80
N SER A 72 -6.91 5.84 2.59
CA SER A 72 -7.33 7.12 2.01
C SER A 72 -8.84 7.22 1.74
N ASN A 73 -9.56 6.10 1.73
CA ASN A 73 -11.00 6.08 1.49
C ASN A 73 -11.84 6.47 2.72
N HIS A 74 -11.25 6.63 3.91
CA HIS A 74 -11.89 7.22 5.11
C HIS A 74 -13.27 6.66 5.52
N ASP A 75 -13.73 5.55 4.93
CA ASP A 75 -15.07 4.97 5.14
C ASP A 75 -15.33 4.55 6.58
N ARG A 76 -14.26 4.42 7.38
CA ARG A 76 -14.33 4.14 8.80
C ARG A 76 -13.26 4.93 9.56
N LYS A 77 -13.66 5.64 10.61
CA LYS A 77 -12.72 6.21 11.59
C LYS A 77 -12.04 5.05 12.32
N MET A 78 -10.72 4.96 12.21
CA MET A 78 -9.92 3.94 12.88
C MET A 78 -8.99 4.60 13.89
N GLY A 79 -8.85 3.99 15.07
CA GLY A 79 -7.79 4.35 16.01
C GLY A 79 -6.42 3.97 15.45
N VAL A 80 -5.35 4.47 16.08
CA VAL A 80 -3.98 4.20 15.67
C VAL A 80 -3.69 2.70 15.65
N GLU A 81 -4.10 1.98 16.69
CA GLU A 81 -3.82 0.56 16.84
C GLU A 81 -4.55 -0.29 15.80
N GLU A 82 -5.83 0.00 15.54
CA GLU A 82 -6.63 -0.68 14.51
C GLU A 82 -6.05 -0.41 13.12
N ARG A 83 -5.65 0.84 12.84
CA ARG A 83 -5.01 1.21 11.59
C ARG A 83 -3.68 0.47 11.41
N MET A 84 -2.84 0.42 12.44
CA MET A 84 -1.56 -0.28 12.38
C MET A 84 -1.70 -1.79 12.24
N HIS A 85 -2.67 -2.40 12.92
CA HIS A 85 -3.00 -3.83 12.74
C HIS A 85 -3.36 -4.11 11.28
N MET A 86 -4.25 -3.29 10.70
CA MET A 86 -4.64 -3.42 9.29
C MET A 86 -3.45 -3.27 8.35
N ILE A 87 -2.62 -2.24 8.50
CA ILE A 87 -1.48 -1.99 7.61
C ILE A 87 -0.47 -3.11 7.68
N LEU A 88 -0.10 -3.56 8.89
CA LEU A 88 0.83 -4.68 9.05
C LEU A 88 0.26 -5.96 8.43
N THR A 89 -1.05 -6.18 8.52
CA THR A 89 -1.72 -7.30 7.85
C THR A 89 -1.57 -7.18 6.34
N LYS A 90 -1.84 -6.00 5.77
CA LYS A 90 -1.76 -5.77 4.32
C LYS A 90 -0.35 -5.84 3.77
N VAL A 91 0.64 -5.31 4.49
CA VAL A 91 2.06 -5.39 4.11
C VAL A 91 2.54 -6.86 4.15
N LYS A 92 2.07 -7.67 5.10
CA LYS A 92 2.37 -9.11 5.10
C LYS A 92 1.78 -9.84 3.89
N GLU A 93 0.58 -9.45 3.47
CA GLU A 93 -0.07 -10.02 2.29
C GLU A 93 0.57 -9.51 0.98
N MET A 94 1.02 -8.24 0.92
CA MET A 94 1.60 -7.55 -0.26
C MET A 94 2.97 -6.94 0.06
N PRO A 95 4.02 -7.73 0.25
CA PRO A 95 5.30 -7.20 0.74
C PRO A 95 5.94 -6.17 -0.21
N HIS A 96 5.66 -6.25 -1.51
CA HIS A 96 6.22 -5.32 -2.50
C HIS A 96 5.63 -3.92 -2.39
N VAL A 97 4.50 -3.77 -1.70
CA VAL A 97 3.86 -2.49 -1.39
C VAL A 97 4.83 -1.51 -0.73
N PHE A 98 5.48 -2.00 0.33
CA PHE A 98 6.35 -1.21 1.17
C PHE A 98 7.67 -0.91 0.46
N LEU A 99 8.22 -1.90 -0.25
CA LEU A 99 9.44 -1.75 -1.02
C LEU A 99 9.27 -0.73 -2.16
N PHE A 100 8.15 -0.80 -2.88
CA PHE A 100 7.82 0.15 -3.93
C PHE A 100 7.71 1.55 -3.36
N TYR A 101 6.92 1.74 -2.30
CA TYR A 101 6.78 3.00 -1.59
C TYR A 101 8.14 3.61 -1.21
N VAL A 102 9.01 2.87 -0.51
CA VAL A 102 10.32 3.38 -0.07
C VAL A 102 11.21 3.74 -1.25
N SER A 103 11.18 2.94 -2.32
CA SER A 103 12.02 3.16 -3.50
C SER A 103 11.56 4.37 -4.32
N GLU A 104 10.25 4.60 -4.41
CA GLU A 104 9.67 5.55 -5.36
C GLU A 104 9.44 6.92 -4.73
N ARG A 105 9.16 6.99 -3.41
CA ARG A 105 8.86 8.25 -2.70
C ARG A 105 9.94 9.33 -2.83
N ILE A 106 11.20 8.92 -2.99
CA ILE A 106 12.36 9.83 -3.09
C ILE A 106 12.64 10.29 -4.52
N LYS A 107 12.00 9.69 -5.52
CA LYS A 107 12.26 9.98 -6.93
C LYS A 107 11.44 11.17 -7.40
N ASP A 108 11.99 11.88 -8.37
CA ASP A 108 11.28 12.90 -9.13
C ASP A 108 10.56 12.21 -10.31
N SER A 109 9.47 11.52 -9.96
CA SER A 109 8.61 10.77 -10.89
C SER A 109 7.15 11.05 -10.59
N GLU A 110 6.27 10.79 -11.56
CA GLU A 110 4.81 10.88 -11.37
C GLU A 110 4.34 10.10 -10.14
N TYR A 111 4.78 8.85 -9.99
CA TYR A 111 4.40 8.03 -8.83
C TYR A 111 5.03 8.53 -7.53
N GLY A 112 6.25 9.08 -7.58
CA GLY A 112 6.87 9.74 -6.43
C GLY A 112 6.05 10.95 -5.96
N GLU A 113 5.54 11.76 -6.88
CA GLU A 113 4.65 12.88 -6.57
C GLU A 113 3.32 12.42 -5.97
N ILE A 114 2.69 11.40 -6.57
CA ILE A 114 1.43 10.82 -6.06
C ILE A 114 1.62 10.29 -4.64
N ILE A 115 2.72 9.57 -4.36
CA ILE A 115 3.04 9.07 -3.02
C ILE A 115 3.18 10.22 -2.02
N ARG A 116 3.99 11.25 -2.34
CA ARG A 116 4.21 12.38 -1.44
C ARG A 116 2.92 13.16 -1.15
N LYS A 117 2.03 13.26 -2.15
CA LYS A 117 0.71 13.88 -1.96
C LYS A 117 -0.15 13.04 -1.00
N ALA A 118 -0.17 11.72 -1.17
CA ALA A 118 -0.91 10.84 -0.28
C ALA A 118 -0.34 10.84 1.16
N GLU A 119 0.98 10.96 1.35
CA GLU A 119 1.60 11.18 2.66
C GLU A 119 1.07 12.47 3.34
N GLN A 120 0.98 13.57 2.58
CA GLN A 120 0.47 14.84 3.11
C GLN A 120 -1.02 14.75 3.48
N GLU A 121 -1.82 14.05 2.67
CA GLU A 121 -3.23 13.80 2.96
C GLU A 121 -3.40 12.96 4.23
N LEU A 122 -2.58 11.92 4.40
CA LEU A 122 -2.53 11.14 5.64
C LEU A 122 -2.18 12.03 6.84
N PHE A 123 -1.16 12.89 6.73
CA PHE A 123 -0.76 13.74 7.85
C PHE A 123 -1.87 14.69 8.26
N LEU A 124 -2.55 15.31 7.29
CA LEU A 124 -3.71 16.16 7.56
C LEU A 124 -4.86 15.38 8.22
N TYR A 125 -5.08 14.14 7.81
CA TYR A 125 -6.06 13.26 8.44
C TYR A 125 -5.68 12.96 9.91
N LEU A 126 -4.44 12.56 10.18
CA LEU A 126 -3.96 12.23 11.52
C LEU A 126 -4.00 13.46 12.45
N GLU A 127 -3.63 14.65 11.95
CA GLU A 127 -3.74 15.90 12.71
C GLU A 127 -5.20 16.20 13.10
N ARG A 128 -6.15 16.01 12.18
CA ARG A 128 -7.56 16.39 12.39
C ARG A 128 -8.34 15.36 13.21
N GLU A 129 -8.27 14.10 12.81
CA GLU A 129 -9.12 13.06 13.36
C GLU A 129 -8.58 12.51 14.68
N LEU A 130 -7.26 12.44 14.82
CA LEU A 130 -6.60 11.96 16.04
C LEU A 130 -6.09 13.10 16.93
N LYS A 131 -6.27 14.36 16.51
CA LYS A 131 -5.87 15.57 17.24
C LYS A 131 -4.38 15.59 17.61
N LEU A 132 -3.56 14.98 16.76
CA LEU A 132 -2.11 14.91 16.93
C LEU A 132 -1.46 16.20 16.43
N ASP A 133 -0.41 16.66 17.09
CA ASP A 133 0.44 17.70 16.54
C ASP A 133 1.38 17.16 15.43
N LYS A 134 2.00 18.06 14.67
CA LYS A 134 2.92 17.70 13.57
C LYS A 134 4.05 16.76 13.99
N THR A 135 4.57 16.93 15.21
CA THR A 135 5.65 16.12 15.75
C THR A 135 5.14 14.72 16.09
N GLU A 136 3.95 14.62 16.68
CA GLU A 136 3.28 13.36 16.99
C GLU A 136 2.92 12.58 15.72
N VAL A 137 2.40 13.26 14.70
CA VAL A 137 2.14 12.66 13.38
C VAL A 137 3.43 12.12 12.77
N MET A 138 4.52 12.89 12.79
CA MET A 138 5.81 12.42 12.28
C MET A 138 6.35 11.23 13.08
N LYS A 139 6.26 11.25 14.41
CA LYS A 139 6.65 10.12 15.27
C LYS A 139 5.85 8.86 14.93
N LEU A 140 4.53 9.00 14.81
CA LEU A 140 3.65 7.90 14.45
C LEU A 140 4.02 7.34 13.08
N PHE A 141 4.23 8.20 12.08
CA PHE A 141 4.61 7.77 10.75
C PHE A 141 5.96 7.05 10.73
N LEU A 142 6.97 7.55 11.45
CA LEU A 142 8.26 6.87 11.59
C LEU A 142 8.12 5.50 12.27
N MET A 143 7.27 5.40 13.29
CA MET A 143 6.96 4.13 13.95
C MET A 143 6.26 3.15 13.00
N GLU A 144 5.31 3.63 12.18
CA GLU A 144 4.62 2.83 11.16
C GLU A 144 5.59 2.28 10.13
N LEU A 145 6.45 3.14 9.56
CA LEU A 145 7.47 2.72 8.60
C LEU A 145 8.45 1.71 9.22
N GLY A 146 8.86 1.93 10.47
CA GLY A 146 9.67 0.98 11.23
C GLY A 146 8.95 -0.35 11.40
N ALA A 147 7.70 -0.35 11.83
CA ALA A 147 6.92 -1.56 12.04
C ALA A 147 6.76 -2.37 10.74
N CYS A 148 6.55 -1.70 9.60
CA CYS A 148 6.52 -2.33 8.29
C CYS A 148 7.88 -2.93 7.90
N ALA A 149 8.97 -2.18 8.11
CA ALA A 149 10.33 -2.63 7.80
C ALA A 149 10.74 -3.86 8.62
N PHE A 150 10.36 -3.91 9.90
CA PHE A 150 10.62 -5.04 10.79
C PHE A 150 9.58 -6.17 10.65
N GLN A 151 8.57 -6.01 9.79
CA GLN A 151 7.47 -6.96 9.60
C GLN A 151 6.84 -7.40 10.92
N LEU A 152 6.57 -6.44 11.82
CA LEU A 152 5.98 -6.73 13.12
C LEU A 152 4.69 -7.55 12.97
N ASN A 153 4.40 -8.38 13.96
CA ASN A 153 3.14 -9.12 13.95
C ASN A 153 1.97 -8.13 14.09
N PRO A 154 0.93 -8.18 13.23
CA PRO A 154 -0.22 -7.29 13.36
C PRO A 154 -0.81 -7.26 14.77
N ASP A 155 -0.85 -8.41 15.43
CA ASP A 155 -1.39 -8.52 16.80
C ASP A 155 -0.55 -7.76 17.84
N ASP A 156 0.73 -7.51 17.56
CA ASP A 156 1.60 -6.70 18.41
C ASP A 156 1.29 -5.19 18.28
N ALA A 157 0.54 -4.77 17.25
CA ALA A 157 0.20 -3.36 17.03
C ALA A 157 -0.50 -2.73 18.24
N TYR A 158 -1.41 -3.47 18.89
CA TYR A 158 -2.13 -3.03 20.09
C TYR A 158 -1.21 -2.83 21.31
N THR A 159 -0.02 -3.41 21.31
CA THR A 159 0.98 -3.23 22.36
C THR A 159 1.92 -2.06 22.04
N PHE A 160 2.43 -1.99 20.81
CA PHE A 160 3.43 -0.99 20.41
C PHE A 160 2.87 0.40 20.14
N PHE A 161 1.63 0.50 19.67
CA PHE A 161 1.03 1.75 19.22
C PHE A 161 0.01 2.32 20.20
N ARG A 162 -0.07 1.77 21.41
CA ARG A 162 -0.92 2.29 22.48
C ARG A 162 -0.39 3.66 22.91
N LEU A 163 -1.01 4.73 22.41
CA LEU A 163 -0.72 6.08 22.85
C LEU A 163 -1.19 6.25 24.31
N ARG A 164 -0.36 6.87 25.15
CA ARG A 164 -0.66 7.11 26.58
C ARG A 164 -1.65 8.24 26.76
#